data_AF-A0A1Q8CZ95-F1
#
_entry.id   AF-A0A1Q8CZ95-F1
#
_cell.length_a   1.000
_cell.length_b   1.000
_cell.length_c   1.000
_cell.angle_alpha   90.00
_cell.angle_beta   90.00
_cell.angle_gamma   90.00
#
_symmetry.space_group_name_H-M   'P 1'
#
loop_
_entity.id
_entity.type
_entity.pdbx_description
1 polymer ?
#
loop_
_entity_poly.entity_id
_entity_poly.type
_entity_poly.pdbx_seq_one_letter_code
_entity_poly.pdbx_strand_id
1 'polypeptide(L)'
;MLHAHRRGVAQARTRVRAVLPDAEDLLPHQAELVVAREYGFASWSGLRHYLGRVAVAGGEPHHTFEPDPDYYADRAEGLLASAGDDTAGAVAAFARWSAPLTSAGARSVVARDHGFPSWTELCEHVATVDDEPFALAFRALRAHDLDALVTLLERFPWLVAARGTNGNDLLGLAAASADERTVTALLERGAEVSRGNVHGWTPLHAAGYSNLPGLARMLLAAGAPAEVAARGDGGTPLVVALFWGHREAAEVLAAHEITPRNLRVAAGLDDAALLEELWDTPSAGAHRGFYRPHGGFPTWQPSDSPAEARDEALSWAARSGSLRTIASLVGHGADVNANVYQGTALCWAATKGRTAAVRLLLELGAEPDRPGTFGGPGHGVGTTALHHAAENGHLDVIEALLEAGADPTVADALYNATPAGWAEHFGHRQAVDLLRNGG
;
A
#
# COMPACT_ATOMS: atom_id res chain seq x y z
N MET A 1 -36.44 -9.93 21.50
CA MET A 1 -37.14 -8.63 21.45
C MET A 1 -38.61 -8.73 21.82
N LEU A 2 -39.44 -9.40 21.01
CA LEU A 2 -40.90 -9.49 21.18
C LEU A 2 -41.37 -9.88 22.60
N HIS A 3 -40.80 -10.95 23.16
CA HIS A 3 -41.12 -11.42 24.51
C HIS A 3 -40.77 -10.40 25.61
N ALA A 4 -39.61 -9.75 25.50
CA ALA A 4 -39.16 -8.75 26.46
C ALA A 4 -40.04 -7.48 26.40
N HIS A 5 -40.43 -7.05 25.20
CA HIS A 5 -41.32 -5.89 25.00
C HIS A 5 -42.71 -6.15 25.61
N ARG A 6 -43.30 -7.33 25.36
CA ARG A 6 -44.60 -7.75 25.94
C ARG A 6 -44.58 -7.82 27.46
N ARG A 7 -43.45 -8.21 28.06
CA ARG A 7 -43.24 -8.19 29.52
C ARG A 7 -42.95 -6.81 30.10
N GLY A 8 -42.98 -5.76 29.28
CA GLY A 8 -42.76 -4.40 29.76
C GLY A 8 -41.31 -4.09 30.14
N VAL A 9 -40.33 -4.88 29.67
CA VAL A 9 -38.91 -4.60 29.95
C VAL A 9 -38.55 -3.23 29.38
N ALA A 10 -38.18 -2.30 30.25
CA ALA A 10 -37.95 -0.89 29.89
C ALA A 10 -36.97 -0.73 28.72
N GLN A 11 -35.83 -1.46 28.77
CA GLN A 11 -34.83 -1.43 27.70
C GLN A 11 -35.39 -1.87 26.34
N ALA A 12 -36.25 -2.89 26.30
CA ALA A 12 -36.86 -3.36 25.06
C ALA A 12 -37.89 -2.36 24.51
N ARG A 13 -38.63 -1.66 25.38
CA ARG A 13 -39.53 -0.58 24.97
C ARG A 13 -38.79 0.63 24.42
N THR A 14 -37.68 1.03 25.05
CA THR A 14 -36.81 2.10 24.56
C THR A 14 -36.26 1.78 23.17
N ARG A 15 -35.74 0.56 22.99
CA ARG A 15 -35.20 0.09 21.69
C ARG A 15 -36.26 0.10 20.58
N VAL A 16 -37.48 -0.34 20.88
CA VAL A 16 -38.60 -0.28 19.92
C VAL A 16 -38.95 1.16 19.57
N ARG A 17 -39.12 2.05 20.54
CA ARG A 17 -39.47 3.46 20.30
C ARG A 17 -38.43 4.22 19.48
N ALA A 18 -37.16 3.83 19.57
CA ALA A 18 -36.09 4.43 18.77
C ALA A 18 -36.25 4.17 17.26
N VAL A 19 -36.94 3.09 16.87
CA VAL A 19 -37.18 2.72 15.46
C VAL A 19 -38.63 2.94 15.05
N LEU A 20 -39.57 2.69 15.96
CA LEU A 20 -41.01 2.74 15.76
C LEU A 20 -41.62 3.55 16.93
N PRO A 21 -41.55 4.89 16.90
CA PRO A 21 -41.92 5.75 18.03
C PRO A 21 -43.40 5.61 18.44
N ASP A 22 -44.27 5.32 17.46
CA ASP A 22 -45.72 5.26 17.64
C ASP A 22 -46.26 3.83 17.86
N ALA A 23 -45.39 2.82 18.00
CA ALA A 23 -45.83 1.44 18.20
C ALA A 23 -46.28 1.18 19.64
N GLU A 24 -47.59 1.04 19.85
CA GLU A 24 -48.17 0.64 21.15
C GLU A 24 -48.05 -0.86 21.41
N ASP A 25 -48.36 -1.68 20.39
CA ASP A 25 -48.19 -3.14 20.38
C ASP A 25 -47.15 -3.54 19.33
N LEU A 26 -46.15 -4.32 19.74
CA LEU A 26 -45.10 -4.78 18.83
C LEU A 26 -45.52 -6.05 18.08
N LEU A 27 -45.70 -5.96 16.77
CA LEU A 27 -45.92 -7.11 15.89
C LEU A 27 -44.61 -7.86 15.60
N PRO A 28 -44.65 -9.16 15.23
CA PRO A 28 -43.44 -9.93 14.92
C PRO A 28 -42.53 -9.29 13.86
N HIS A 29 -43.09 -8.86 12.72
CA HIS A 29 -42.31 -8.23 11.64
C HIS A 29 -41.73 -6.86 12.04
N GLN A 30 -42.39 -6.14 12.96
CA GLN A 30 -41.88 -4.90 13.54
C GLN A 30 -40.72 -5.19 14.51
N ALA A 31 -40.82 -6.25 15.30
CA ALA A 31 -39.70 -6.70 16.14
C ALA A 31 -38.50 -7.13 15.29
N GLU A 32 -38.72 -7.81 14.16
CA GLU A 32 -37.68 -8.15 13.19
C GLU A 32 -37.03 -6.91 12.58
N LEU A 33 -37.83 -5.90 12.21
CA LEU A 33 -37.31 -4.62 11.70
C LEU A 33 -36.49 -3.88 12.76
N VAL A 34 -36.94 -3.83 14.01
CA VAL A 34 -36.19 -3.22 15.13
C VAL A 34 -34.84 -3.91 15.27
N VAL A 35 -34.80 -5.24 15.28
CA VAL A 35 -33.54 -5.99 15.36
C VAL A 35 -32.67 -5.71 14.14
N ALA A 36 -33.21 -5.73 12.91
CA ALA A 36 -32.44 -5.41 11.72
C ALA A 36 -31.77 -4.02 11.80
N ARG A 37 -32.53 -3.00 12.24
CA ARG A 37 -32.06 -1.61 12.35
C ARG A 37 -31.02 -1.39 13.45
N GLU A 38 -31.06 -2.17 14.53
CA GLU A 38 -30.04 -2.18 15.58
C GLU A 38 -28.67 -2.65 15.05
N TYR A 39 -28.68 -3.61 14.11
CA TYR A 39 -27.47 -4.07 13.43
C TYR A 39 -27.15 -3.28 12.15
N GLY A 40 -27.90 -2.20 11.88
CA GLY A 40 -27.65 -1.30 10.76
C GLY A 40 -28.23 -1.74 9.41
N PHE A 41 -29.04 -2.80 9.39
CA PHE A 41 -29.68 -3.27 8.16
C PHE A 41 -31.03 -2.59 7.92
N ALA A 42 -31.31 -2.25 6.66
CA ALA A 42 -32.54 -1.57 6.29
C ALA A 42 -33.80 -2.46 6.45
N SER A 43 -33.62 -3.77 6.39
CA SER A 43 -34.69 -4.77 6.44
C SER A 43 -34.24 -6.07 7.11
N TRP A 44 -35.21 -6.84 7.61
CA TRP A 44 -34.94 -8.18 8.16
C TRP A 44 -34.35 -9.14 7.13
N SER A 45 -34.80 -9.07 5.87
CA SER A 45 -34.22 -9.86 4.78
C SER A 45 -32.75 -9.53 4.56
N GLY A 46 -32.35 -8.26 4.66
CA GLY A 46 -30.95 -7.84 4.61
C GLY A 46 -30.11 -8.43 5.74
N LEU A 47 -30.60 -8.37 6.99
CA LEU A 47 -29.92 -8.98 8.13
C LEU A 47 -29.81 -10.51 7.96
N ARG A 48 -30.87 -11.19 7.51
CA ARG A 48 -30.82 -12.64 7.26
C ARG A 48 -29.84 -13.00 6.15
N HIS A 49 -29.77 -12.19 5.09
CA HIS A 49 -28.80 -12.37 4.02
C HIS A 49 -27.36 -12.26 4.57
N TYR A 50 -27.08 -11.23 5.38
CA TYR A 50 -25.79 -11.11 6.09
C TYR A 50 -25.46 -12.32 6.96
N LEU A 51 -26.42 -12.81 7.76
CA LEU A 51 -26.22 -14.03 8.56
C LEU A 51 -25.94 -15.27 7.70
N GLY A 52 -26.50 -15.33 6.49
CA GLY A 52 -26.13 -16.32 5.49
C GLY A 52 -24.66 -16.21 5.06
N ARG A 53 -24.18 -14.98 4.80
CA ARG A 53 -22.77 -14.72 4.47
C ARG A 53 -21.81 -15.17 5.58
N VAL A 54 -22.17 -14.91 6.84
CA VAL A 54 -21.39 -15.38 8.02
C VAL A 54 -21.21 -16.90 8.00
N ALA A 55 -22.27 -17.65 7.66
CA ALA A 55 -22.19 -19.10 7.57
C ALA A 55 -21.27 -19.57 6.43
N VAL A 56 -21.28 -18.89 5.28
CA VAL A 56 -20.40 -19.20 4.15
C VAL A 56 -18.94 -18.89 4.46
N ALA A 57 -18.67 -17.73 5.08
CA ALA A 57 -17.31 -17.30 5.44
C ALA A 57 -16.69 -18.12 6.59
N GLY A 58 -17.49 -18.88 7.34
CA GLY A 58 -17.03 -19.61 8.53
C GLY A 58 -16.65 -18.70 9.69
N GLY A 59 -17.16 -17.47 9.71
CA GLY A 59 -16.79 -16.40 10.63
C GLY A 59 -17.34 -15.04 10.19
N GLU A 60 -16.82 -13.95 10.76
CA GLU A 60 -17.18 -12.59 10.32
C GLU A 60 -16.68 -12.37 8.88
N PRO A 61 -17.59 -12.14 7.91
CA PRO A 61 -17.21 -11.94 6.52
C PRO A 61 -16.54 -10.57 6.33
N HIS A 62 -15.70 -10.46 5.32
CA HIS A 62 -15.27 -9.17 4.82
C HIS A 62 -16.47 -8.37 4.28
N HIS A 63 -16.46 -7.08 4.53
CA HIS A 63 -17.50 -6.15 4.12
C HIS A 63 -17.15 -5.51 2.78
N THR A 64 -18.13 -5.48 1.89
CA THR A 64 -18.07 -4.72 0.64
C THR A 64 -18.24 -3.22 0.94
N PHE A 65 -17.60 -2.38 0.13
CA PHE A 65 -17.66 -0.93 0.31
C PHE A 65 -17.47 -0.12 -0.98
N GLU A 66 -16.83 -0.69 -2.00
CA GLU A 66 -16.85 -0.13 -3.35
C GLU A 66 -17.97 -0.79 -4.17
N PRO A 67 -18.72 -0.03 -4.99
CA PRO A 67 -19.78 -0.55 -5.84
C PRO A 67 -19.29 -1.08 -7.20
N ASP A 68 -17.97 -1.11 -7.41
CA ASP A 68 -17.33 -1.51 -8.65
C ASP A 68 -16.75 -2.93 -8.53
N PRO A 69 -17.22 -3.92 -9.33
CA PRO A 69 -16.64 -5.25 -9.36
C PRO A 69 -15.15 -5.30 -9.73
N ASP A 70 -14.67 -4.37 -10.56
CA ASP A 70 -13.27 -4.34 -11.01
C ASP A 70 -12.32 -4.05 -9.84
N TYR A 71 -12.77 -3.22 -8.88
CA TYR A 71 -12.05 -3.02 -7.62
C TYR A 71 -11.72 -4.35 -6.92
N TYR A 72 -12.70 -5.24 -6.79
CA TYR A 72 -12.50 -6.54 -6.12
C TYR A 72 -11.65 -7.47 -6.98
N ALA A 73 -11.73 -7.36 -8.31
CA ALA A 73 -10.91 -8.15 -9.23
C ALA A 73 -9.43 -7.80 -9.05
N ASP A 74 -9.11 -6.51 -8.97
CA ASP A 74 -7.75 -6.03 -8.71
C ASP A 74 -7.24 -6.47 -7.34
N ARG A 75 -8.10 -6.47 -6.31
CA ARG A 75 -7.75 -7.00 -4.99
C ARG A 75 -7.48 -8.50 -5.00
N ALA A 76 -8.19 -9.27 -5.83
CA ALA A 76 -7.91 -10.69 -6.04
C ALA A 76 -6.54 -10.91 -6.69
N GLU A 77 -6.19 -10.15 -7.73
CA GLU A 77 -4.85 -10.23 -8.35
C GLU A 77 -3.74 -9.82 -7.35
N GLY A 78 -3.97 -8.77 -6.56
CA GLY A 78 -3.04 -8.36 -5.50
C GLY A 78 -2.86 -9.43 -4.41
N LEU A 79 -3.92 -10.17 -4.07
CA LEU A 79 -3.87 -11.30 -3.14
C LEU A 79 -3.07 -12.46 -3.73
N LEU A 80 -3.30 -12.80 -5.01
CA LEU A 80 -2.53 -13.82 -5.73
C LEU A 80 -1.04 -13.49 -5.77
N ALA A 81 -0.68 -12.25 -6.12
CA ALA A 81 0.71 -11.80 -6.15
C ALA A 81 1.39 -11.95 -4.79
N SER A 82 0.69 -11.59 -3.71
CA SER A 82 1.24 -11.69 -2.35
C SER A 82 1.39 -13.14 -1.88
N ALA A 83 0.49 -14.03 -2.30
CA ALA A 83 0.64 -15.46 -2.05
C ALA A 83 1.84 -16.04 -2.81
N GLY A 84 2.13 -15.54 -4.02
CA GLY A 84 3.34 -15.90 -4.77
C GLY A 84 4.64 -15.40 -4.15
N ASP A 85 4.58 -14.38 -3.28
CA ASP A 85 5.71 -13.89 -2.47
C ASP A 85 5.77 -14.55 -1.09
N ASP A 86 5.05 -15.66 -0.90
CA ASP A 86 4.94 -16.40 0.38
C ASP A 86 4.46 -15.53 1.57
N THR A 87 3.71 -14.45 1.30
CA THR A 87 3.16 -13.61 2.37
C THR A 87 2.15 -14.42 3.18
N ALA A 88 2.45 -14.63 4.46
CA ALA A 88 1.74 -15.58 5.32
C ALA A 88 0.20 -15.39 5.32
N GLY A 89 -0.28 -14.15 5.41
CA GLY A 89 -1.72 -13.84 5.38
C GLY A 89 -2.40 -14.21 4.06
N ALA A 90 -1.71 -14.00 2.93
CA ALA A 90 -2.22 -14.34 1.61
C ALA A 90 -2.22 -15.86 1.39
N VAL A 91 -1.12 -16.54 1.73
CA VAL A 91 -1.02 -18.01 1.68
C VAL A 91 -2.10 -18.66 2.54
N ALA A 92 -2.32 -18.15 3.76
CA ALA A 92 -3.37 -18.63 4.65
C ALA A 92 -4.78 -18.44 4.06
N ALA A 93 -5.03 -17.35 3.32
CA ALA A 93 -6.31 -17.11 2.67
C ALA A 93 -6.62 -18.15 1.58
N PHE A 94 -5.63 -18.51 0.74
CA PHE A 94 -5.79 -19.59 -0.24
C PHE A 94 -5.95 -20.95 0.43
N ALA A 95 -5.14 -21.24 1.45
CA ALA A 95 -5.19 -22.49 2.19
C ALA A 95 -6.54 -22.72 2.89
N ARG A 96 -7.12 -21.65 3.48
CA ARG A 96 -8.45 -21.70 4.14
C ARG A 96 -9.53 -22.24 3.23
N TRP A 97 -9.47 -21.94 1.93
CA TRP A 97 -10.48 -22.33 0.94
C TRP A 97 -10.05 -23.46 0.01
N SER A 98 -8.86 -24.02 0.22
CA SER A 98 -8.22 -24.97 -0.71
C SER A 98 -8.23 -24.46 -2.16
N ALA A 99 -8.03 -23.15 -2.35
CA ALA A 99 -8.07 -22.52 -3.66
C ALA A 99 -6.72 -22.65 -4.38
N PRO A 100 -6.69 -22.89 -5.71
CA PRO A 100 -5.44 -22.91 -6.47
C PRO A 100 -4.84 -21.50 -6.58
N LEU A 101 -3.51 -21.38 -6.66
CA LEU A 101 -2.81 -20.12 -6.91
C LEU A 101 -2.95 -19.69 -8.38
N THR A 102 -4.17 -19.31 -8.75
CA THR A 102 -4.53 -18.78 -10.08
C THR A 102 -5.47 -17.58 -9.91
N SER A 103 -5.63 -16.75 -10.93
CA SER A 103 -6.58 -15.62 -10.90
C SER A 103 -8.01 -16.06 -10.57
N ALA A 104 -8.46 -17.20 -11.10
CA ALA A 104 -9.76 -17.77 -10.77
C ALA A 104 -9.85 -18.23 -9.31
N GLY A 105 -8.77 -18.85 -8.79
CA GLY A 105 -8.69 -19.22 -7.38
C GLY A 105 -8.70 -18.00 -6.46
N ALA A 106 -8.00 -16.93 -6.82
CA ALA A 106 -7.97 -15.69 -6.06
C ALA A 106 -9.35 -15.02 -5.98
N ARG A 107 -10.07 -14.95 -7.11
CA ARG A 107 -11.47 -14.49 -7.13
C ARG A 107 -12.38 -15.36 -6.27
N SER A 108 -12.16 -16.67 -6.26
CA SER A 108 -12.91 -17.58 -5.38
C SER A 108 -12.62 -17.33 -3.90
N VAL A 109 -11.37 -17.06 -3.53
CA VAL A 109 -11.01 -16.68 -2.15
C VAL A 109 -11.69 -15.37 -1.75
N VAL A 110 -11.58 -14.33 -2.59
CA VAL A 110 -12.21 -13.03 -2.31
C VAL A 110 -13.73 -13.16 -2.15
N ALA A 111 -14.41 -13.89 -3.04
CA ALA A 111 -15.85 -14.13 -2.91
C ALA A 111 -16.21 -14.80 -1.58
N ARG A 112 -15.53 -15.88 -1.21
CA ARG A 112 -15.82 -16.65 0.01
C ARG A 112 -15.47 -15.89 1.28
N ASP A 113 -14.42 -15.07 1.26
CA ASP A 113 -14.08 -14.17 2.37
C ASP A 113 -15.18 -13.14 2.64
N HIS A 114 -15.91 -12.70 1.61
CA HIS A 114 -17.10 -11.85 1.76
C HIS A 114 -18.38 -12.66 2.04
N GLY A 115 -18.26 -13.99 2.18
CA GLY A 115 -19.38 -14.89 2.44
C GLY A 115 -20.25 -15.19 1.21
N PHE A 116 -19.71 -15.08 0.00
CA PHE A 116 -20.37 -15.48 -1.24
C PHE A 116 -19.81 -16.80 -1.78
N PRO A 117 -20.67 -17.77 -2.15
CA PRO A 117 -20.23 -19.04 -2.75
C PRO A 117 -19.44 -18.89 -4.05
N SER A 118 -19.72 -17.84 -4.83
CA SER A 118 -19.15 -17.62 -6.15
C SER A 118 -18.79 -16.16 -6.41
N TRP A 119 -17.87 -15.95 -7.36
CA TRP A 119 -17.49 -14.60 -7.83
C TRP A 119 -18.68 -13.83 -8.39
N THR A 120 -19.54 -14.50 -9.16
CA THR A 120 -20.75 -13.91 -9.75
C THR A 120 -21.68 -13.35 -8.69
N GLU A 121 -21.96 -14.11 -7.62
CA GLU A 121 -22.82 -13.66 -6.53
C GLU A 121 -22.24 -12.47 -5.76
N LEU A 122 -20.91 -12.44 -5.57
CA LEU A 122 -20.23 -11.26 -5.02
C LEU A 122 -20.46 -10.04 -5.93
N CYS A 123 -20.24 -10.17 -7.24
CA CYS A 123 -20.40 -9.06 -8.18
C CYS A 123 -21.84 -8.53 -8.24
N GLU A 124 -22.83 -9.43 -8.25
CA GLU A 124 -24.25 -9.07 -8.21
C GLU A 124 -24.60 -8.28 -6.94
N HIS A 125 -24.04 -8.69 -5.80
CA HIS A 125 -24.22 -7.96 -4.55
C HIS A 125 -23.53 -6.59 -4.57
N VAL A 126 -22.26 -6.54 -5.00
CA VAL A 126 -21.44 -5.31 -5.09
C VAL A 126 -22.13 -4.24 -5.94
N ALA A 127 -22.76 -4.62 -7.06
CA ALA A 127 -23.48 -3.67 -7.92
C ALA A 127 -24.68 -2.98 -7.23
N THR A 128 -25.11 -3.47 -6.06
CA THR A 128 -26.26 -2.96 -5.31
C THR A 128 -25.91 -2.48 -3.90
N VAL A 129 -24.63 -2.53 -3.51
CA VAL A 129 -24.21 -2.11 -2.16
C VAL A 129 -24.25 -0.58 -2.06
N ASP A 130 -25.17 -0.06 -1.25
CA ASP A 130 -25.22 1.38 -0.99
C ASP A 130 -25.37 1.69 0.51
N ASP A 131 -26.17 0.92 1.25
CA ASP A 131 -26.55 1.30 2.63
C ASP A 131 -25.93 0.44 3.74
N GLU A 132 -24.92 -0.39 3.45
CA GLU A 132 -24.25 -1.18 4.51
C GLU A 132 -23.40 -0.28 5.43
N PRO A 133 -23.41 -0.47 6.77
CA PRO A 133 -22.70 0.40 7.71
C PRO A 133 -21.21 0.58 7.42
N PHE A 134 -20.52 -0.48 6.99
CA PHE A 134 -19.10 -0.41 6.64
C PHE A 134 -18.86 0.42 5.37
N ALA A 135 -19.71 0.25 4.35
CA ALA A 135 -19.66 1.07 3.13
C ALA A 135 -19.91 2.56 3.44
N LEU A 136 -20.88 2.85 4.32
CA LEU A 136 -21.15 4.21 4.80
C LEU A 136 -19.94 4.81 5.53
N ALA A 137 -19.31 4.05 6.44
CA ALA A 137 -18.13 4.49 7.17
C ALA A 137 -16.94 4.74 6.23
N PHE A 138 -16.74 3.86 5.25
CA PHE A 138 -15.72 4.05 4.23
C PHE A 138 -15.98 5.30 3.37
N ARG A 139 -17.22 5.58 2.99
CA ARG A 139 -17.57 6.82 2.28
C ARG A 139 -17.27 8.07 3.11
N ALA A 140 -17.62 8.06 4.39
CA ALA A 140 -17.27 9.15 5.30
C ALA A 140 -15.75 9.36 5.37
N LEU A 141 -14.98 8.26 5.46
CA LEU A 141 -13.52 8.29 5.43
C LEU A 141 -12.97 8.91 4.13
N ARG A 142 -13.44 8.47 2.94
CA ARG A 142 -13.01 9.07 1.66
C ARG A 142 -13.38 10.54 1.51
N ALA A 143 -14.48 10.95 2.12
CA ALA A 143 -14.95 12.33 2.13
C ALA A 143 -14.24 13.21 3.18
N HIS A 144 -13.35 12.63 4.01
CA HIS A 144 -12.77 13.28 5.18
C HIS A 144 -13.84 13.85 6.13
N ASP A 145 -14.99 13.18 6.21
CA ASP A 145 -16.13 13.56 7.06
C ASP A 145 -16.05 12.82 8.41
N LEU A 146 -15.25 13.38 9.31
CA LEU A 146 -15.04 12.84 10.64
C LEU A 146 -16.34 12.77 11.46
N ASP A 147 -17.23 13.76 11.33
CA ASP A 147 -18.45 13.84 12.12
C ASP A 147 -19.43 12.72 11.72
N ALA A 148 -19.58 12.46 10.42
CA ALA A 148 -20.35 11.33 9.93
C ALA A 148 -19.73 9.99 10.36
N LEU A 149 -18.41 9.84 10.29
CA LEU A 149 -17.73 8.63 10.72
C LEU A 149 -17.92 8.37 12.22
N VAL A 150 -17.73 9.39 13.06
CA VAL A 150 -17.93 9.29 14.51
C VAL A 150 -19.39 8.92 14.83
N THR A 151 -20.35 9.55 14.15
CA THR A 151 -21.77 9.21 14.31
C THR A 151 -22.03 7.73 13.98
N LEU A 152 -21.42 7.20 12.92
CA LEU A 152 -21.53 5.80 12.55
C LEU A 152 -20.86 4.87 13.57
N LEU A 153 -19.68 5.21 14.08
CA LEU A 153 -18.95 4.43 15.08
C LEU A 153 -19.67 4.41 16.44
N GLU A 154 -20.31 5.50 16.84
CA GLU A 154 -21.13 5.55 18.06
C GLU A 154 -22.38 4.69 17.92
N ARG A 155 -22.99 4.71 16.74
CA ARG A 155 -24.16 3.88 16.44
C ARG A 155 -23.81 2.41 16.26
N PHE A 156 -22.66 2.11 15.68
CA PHE A 156 -22.18 0.77 15.35
C PHE A 156 -20.73 0.57 15.82
N PRO A 157 -20.50 0.38 17.14
CA PRO A 157 -19.14 0.26 17.68
C PRO A 157 -18.31 -0.89 17.09
N TRP A 158 -18.97 -1.93 16.58
CA TRP A 158 -18.32 -3.08 15.94
C TRP A 158 -17.55 -2.69 14.66
N LEU A 159 -17.90 -1.57 14.01
CA LEU A 159 -17.22 -1.09 12.80
C LEU A 159 -15.72 -0.86 13.00
N VAL A 160 -15.30 -0.55 14.23
CA VAL A 160 -13.88 -0.32 14.56
C VAL A 160 -13.01 -1.56 14.35
N ALA A 161 -13.61 -2.75 14.49
CA ALA A 161 -12.92 -4.04 14.33
C ALA A 161 -13.26 -4.73 13.00
N ALA A 162 -14.24 -4.20 12.27
CA ALA A 162 -14.73 -4.76 11.02
C ALA A 162 -13.67 -4.73 9.93
N ARG A 163 -13.72 -5.73 9.05
CA ARG A 163 -12.78 -5.89 7.95
C ARG A 163 -13.49 -5.74 6.62
N GLY A 164 -12.93 -4.95 5.73
CA GLY A 164 -13.29 -4.91 4.32
C GLY A 164 -12.44 -5.86 3.48
N THR A 165 -12.50 -5.68 2.17
CA THR A 165 -11.72 -6.43 1.17
C THR A 165 -10.23 -6.53 1.53
N ASN A 166 -9.66 -7.72 1.38
CA ASN A 166 -8.27 -8.06 1.75
C ASN A 166 -7.95 -7.82 3.23
N GLY A 167 -8.96 -7.79 4.10
CA GLY A 167 -8.78 -7.67 5.54
C GLY A 167 -8.43 -6.27 6.03
N ASN A 168 -8.54 -5.24 5.17
CA ASN A 168 -8.34 -3.83 5.56
C ASN A 168 -9.46 -3.38 6.49
N ASP A 169 -9.11 -2.79 7.63
CA ASP A 169 -10.07 -2.15 8.53
C ASP A 169 -10.11 -0.62 8.31
N LEU A 170 -10.96 0.07 9.06
CA LEU A 170 -11.10 1.53 8.94
C LEU A 170 -9.80 2.27 9.30
N LEU A 171 -9.00 1.75 10.24
CA LEU A 171 -7.72 2.37 10.62
C LEU A 171 -6.67 2.25 9.51
N GLY A 172 -6.52 1.07 8.91
CA GLY A 172 -5.64 0.84 7.77
C GLY A 172 -6.03 1.67 6.56
N LEU A 173 -7.34 1.83 6.31
CA LEU A 173 -7.86 2.69 5.23
C LEU A 173 -7.62 4.18 5.53
N ALA A 174 -7.78 4.62 6.79
CA ALA A 174 -7.54 6.01 7.19
C ALA A 174 -6.06 6.38 7.21
N ALA A 175 -5.18 5.43 7.54
CA ALA A 175 -3.74 5.67 7.54
C ALA A 175 -3.17 5.99 6.15
N ALA A 176 -3.91 5.66 5.08
CA ALA A 176 -3.57 6.04 3.71
C ALA A 176 -3.99 7.48 3.35
N SER A 177 -4.78 8.18 4.19
CA SER A 177 -5.44 9.44 3.81
C SER A 177 -4.87 10.72 4.45
N ALA A 178 -3.68 10.69 5.07
CA ALA A 178 -3.05 11.85 5.73
C ALA A 178 -3.94 12.59 6.77
N ASP A 179 -5.00 11.93 7.24
CA ASP A 179 -5.99 12.50 8.17
C ASP A 179 -5.75 11.99 9.60
N GLU A 180 -4.85 12.67 10.29
CA GLU A 180 -4.47 12.37 11.67
C GLU A 180 -5.64 12.47 12.67
N ARG A 181 -6.66 13.30 12.38
CA ARG A 181 -7.84 13.43 13.25
C ARG A 181 -8.70 12.17 13.18
N THR A 182 -8.93 11.67 11.98
CA THR A 182 -9.66 10.42 11.76
C THR A 182 -8.93 9.23 12.38
N VAL A 183 -7.61 9.15 12.21
CA VAL A 183 -6.80 8.11 12.86
C VAL A 183 -6.92 8.18 14.39
N THR A 184 -6.79 9.37 14.98
CA THR A 184 -6.95 9.56 16.43
C THR A 184 -8.32 9.07 16.91
N ALA A 185 -9.39 9.47 16.24
CA ALA A 185 -10.75 9.10 16.62
C ALA A 185 -11.01 7.57 16.57
N LEU A 186 -10.37 6.87 15.62
CA LEU A 186 -10.42 5.41 15.51
C LEU A 186 -9.63 4.73 16.64
N LEU A 187 -8.43 5.21 16.95
CA LEU A 187 -7.61 4.69 18.06
C LEU A 187 -8.29 4.88 19.42
N GLU A 188 -8.87 6.05 19.69
CA GLU A 188 -9.65 6.32 20.90
C GLU A 188 -10.86 5.39 21.06
N ARG A 189 -11.37 4.84 19.95
CA ARG A 189 -12.49 3.89 19.91
C ARG A 189 -12.04 2.42 19.89
N GLY A 190 -10.74 2.17 20.09
CA GLY A 190 -10.19 0.83 20.25
C GLY A 190 -9.78 0.15 18.95
N ALA A 191 -9.52 0.90 17.87
CA ALA A 191 -8.90 0.33 16.67
C ALA A 191 -7.52 -0.26 17.00
N GLU A 192 -7.24 -1.45 16.48
CA GLU A 192 -5.99 -2.16 16.75
C GLU A 192 -4.85 -1.62 15.89
N VAL A 193 -3.94 -0.87 16.49
CA VAL A 193 -2.83 -0.19 15.80
C VAL A 193 -1.88 -1.15 15.06
N SER A 194 -1.72 -2.38 15.55
CA SER A 194 -0.84 -3.41 14.99
C SER A 194 -1.48 -4.23 13.87
N ARG A 195 -2.76 -4.03 13.59
CA ARG A 195 -3.51 -4.91 12.71
C ARG A 195 -3.08 -4.76 11.25
N GLY A 196 -2.50 -5.83 10.71
CA GLY A 196 -2.20 -5.95 9.29
C GLY A 196 -3.39 -6.44 8.47
N ASN A 197 -3.43 -6.04 7.20
CA ASN A 197 -4.30 -6.68 6.20
C ASN A 197 -3.72 -8.03 5.73
N VAL A 198 -4.34 -8.71 4.76
CA VAL A 198 -3.85 -10.02 4.25
C VAL A 198 -2.44 -9.97 3.66
N HIS A 199 -1.92 -8.79 3.35
CA HIS A 199 -0.57 -8.57 2.86
C HIS A 199 0.45 -8.31 4.00
N GLY A 200 0.02 -8.35 5.26
CA GLY A 200 0.80 -7.93 6.42
C GLY A 200 0.88 -6.40 6.58
N TRP A 201 0.24 -5.64 5.70
CA TRP A 201 0.37 -4.19 5.64
C TRP A 201 -0.40 -3.54 6.80
N THR A 202 0.33 -2.84 7.67
CA THR A 202 -0.21 -2.15 8.87
C THR A 202 -0.41 -0.66 8.61
N PRO A 203 -1.13 0.07 9.47
CA PRO A 203 -1.21 1.53 9.42
C PRO A 203 0.17 2.22 9.36
N LEU A 204 1.18 1.66 10.05
CA LEU A 204 2.53 2.23 10.05
C LEU A 204 3.23 2.07 8.69
N HIS A 205 2.95 1.00 7.94
CA HIS A 205 3.42 0.86 6.56
C HIS A 205 2.81 1.93 5.65
N ALA A 206 1.53 2.26 5.83
CA ALA A 206 0.87 3.32 5.06
C ALA A 206 1.52 4.70 5.34
N ALA A 207 1.84 5.00 6.60
CA ALA A 207 2.56 6.22 6.96
C ALA A 207 3.95 6.31 6.30
N GLY A 208 4.70 5.20 6.26
CA GLY A 208 5.98 5.12 5.56
C GLY A 208 5.84 5.29 4.04
N TYR A 209 4.85 4.63 3.44
CA TYR A 209 4.56 4.67 2.00
C TYR A 209 4.16 6.07 1.51
N SER A 210 3.41 6.82 2.31
CA SER A 210 2.89 8.15 1.93
C SER A 210 3.75 9.31 2.44
N ASN A 211 4.94 9.04 2.99
CA ASN A 211 5.83 10.02 3.62
C ASN A 211 5.12 10.89 4.69
N LEU A 212 4.46 10.26 5.67
CA LEU A 212 3.69 10.95 6.71
C LEU A 212 4.37 10.83 8.09
N PRO A 213 5.40 11.66 8.40
CA PRO A 213 6.15 11.54 9.65
C PRO A 213 5.33 11.86 10.91
N GLY A 214 4.32 12.74 10.81
CA GLY A 214 3.40 13.05 11.93
C GLY A 214 2.56 11.83 12.31
N LEU A 215 1.90 11.24 11.33
CA LEU A 215 1.15 9.99 11.48
C LEU A 215 2.05 8.83 11.96
N ALA A 216 3.26 8.69 11.45
CA ALA A 216 4.20 7.66 11.91
C ALA A 216 4.50 7.82 13.42
N ARG A 217 4.79 9.04 13.89
CA ARG A 217 4.98 9.32 15.33
C ARG A 217 3.74 8.98 16.15
N MET A 218 2.56 9.34 15.67
CA MET A 218 1.29 9.04 16.34
C MET A 218 1.08 7.54 16.51
N LEU A 219 1.28 6.77 15.43
CA LEU A 219 1.10 5.31 15.44
C LEU A 219 2.13 4.63 16.35
N LEU A 220 3.40 5.04 16.29
CA LEU A 220 4.46 4.54 17.20
C LEU A 220 4.12 4.85 18.67
N ALA A 221 3.66 6.06 18.97
CA ALA A 221 3.24 6.44 20.32
C ALA A 221 2.01 5.63 20.81
N ALA A 222 1.15 5.19 19.88
CA ALA A 222 0.04 4.29 20.16
C ALA A 222 0.47 2.81 20.28
N GLY A 223 1.75 2.49 20.11
CA GLY A 223 2.29 1.13 20.26
C GLY A 223 2.33 0.31 18.97
N ALA A 224 2.33 0.96 17.79
CA ALA A 224 2.52 0.25 16.53
C ALA A 224 3.92 -0.42 16.49
N PRO A 225 4.02 -1.73 16.18
CA PRO A 225 5.31 -2.39 16.00
C PRO A 225 5.96 -1.93 14.69
N ALA A 226 7.27 -1.63 14.76
CA ALA A 226 8.05 -1.06 13.67
C ALA A 226 8.78 -2.11 12.81
N GLU A 227 8.84 -3.34 13.30
CA GLU A 227 9.60 -4.47 12.76
C GLU A 227 8.75 -5.42 11.91
N VAL A 228 7.43 -5.22 11.86
CA VAL A 228 6.51 -6.11 11.15
C VAL A 228 6.80 -6.06 9.65
N ALA A 229 7.00 -7.22 9.03
CA ALA A 229 7.16 -7.33 7.59
C ALA A 229 5.81 -7.45 6.88
N ALA A 230 5.67 -6.74 5.76
CA ALA A 230 4.58 -6.88 4.81
C ALA A 230 5.14 -7.10 3.40
N ARG A 231 4.38 -7.77 2.53
CA ARG A 231 4.74 -7.98 1.11
C ARG A 231 6.15 -8.61 0.93
N GLY A 232 6.38 -9.70 1.63
CA GLY A 232 7.65 -10.44 1.61
C GLY A 232 8.56 -10.11 2.80
N ASP A 233 9.63 -10.91 2.93
CA ASP A 233 10.57 -10.80 4.05
C ASP A 233 11.29 -9.44 4.08
N GLY A 234 11.41 -8.87 5.28
CA GLY A 234 12.06 -7.58 5.52
C GLY A 234 11.30 -6.35 5.03
N GLY A 235 10.06 -6.47 4.57
CA GLY A 235 9.23 -5.34 4.15
C GLY A 235 8.65 -4.55 5.30
N THR A 236 9.50 -3.96 6.14
CA THR A 236 9.09 -3.15 7.29
C THR A 236 8.61 -1.76 6.86
N PRO A 237 7.90 -1.01 7.73
CA PRO A 237 7.57 0.39 7.46
C PRO A 237 8.76 1.25 7.06
N LEU A 238 9.93 1.03 7.69
CA LEU A 238 11.17 1.75 7.36
C LEU A 238 11.62 1.43 5.93
N VAL A 239 11.66 0.14 5.58
CA VAL A 239 12.04 -0.34 4.25
C VAL A 239 11.10 0.22 3.18
N VAL A 240 9.79 0.28 3.46
CA VAL A 240 8.82 0.91 2.57
C VAL A 240 9.12 2.39 2.34
N ALA A 241 9.39 3.16 3.40
CA ALA A 241 9.71 4.58 3.28
C ALA A 241 11.01 4.81 2.47
N LEU A 242 12.05 4.04 2.79
CA LEU A 242 13.35 4.12 2.11
C LEU A 242 13.26 3.74 0.63
N PHE A 243 12.47 2.72 0.28
CA PHE A 243 12.26 2.32 -1.11
C PHE A 243 11.74 3.48 -1.98
N TRP A 244 10.89 4.35 -1.42
CA TRP A 244 10.37 5.52 -2.15
C TRP A 244 11.23 6.79 -1.98
N GLY A 245 12.34 6.72 -1.24
CA GLY A 245 13.18 7.87 -0.92
C GLY A 245 12.49 8.87 0.01
N HIS A 246 11.53 8.42 0.82
CA HIS A 246 10.74 9.21 1.76
C HIS A 246 11.51 9.46 3.05
N ARG A 247 12.43 10.42 2.98
CA ARG A 247 13.42 10.72 4.01
C ARG A 247 12.79 11.05 5.37
N GLU A 248 11.77 11.89 5.41
CA GLU A 248 11.21 12.38 6.68
C GLU A 248 10.52 11.26 7.47
N ALA A 249 9.74 10.41 6.80
CA ALA A 249 9.16 9.24 7.43
C ALA A 249 10.23 8.21 7.82
N ALA A 250 11.24 7.99 6.96
CA ALA A 250 12.34 7.06 7.25
C ALA A 250 13.14 7.48 8.49
N GLU A 251 13.42 8.78 8.67
CA GLU A 251 14.12 9.31 9.85
C GLU A 251 13.31 9.07 11.14
N VAL A 252 11.99 9.26 11.12
CA VAL A 252 11.13 8.95 12.27
C VAL A 252 11.16 7.47 12.63
N LEU A 253 11.07 6.61 11.61
CA LEU A 253 11.02 5.15 11.80
C LEU A 253 12.38 4.63 12.30
N ALA A 254 13.48 5.06 11.69
CA ALA A 254 14.84 4.67 12.08
C ALA A 254 15.24 5.17 13.47
N ALA A 255 14.71 6.32 13.91
CA ALA A 255 14.91 6.79 15.29
C ALA A 255 14.26 5.89 16.34
N HIS A 256 13.27 5.07 15.96
CA HIS A 256 12.64 4.10 16.83
C HIS A 256 13.25 2.70 16.69
N GLU A 257 13.42 2.22 15.46
CA GLU A 257 13.93 0.87 15.17
C GLU A 257 14.54 0.81 13.75
N ILE A 258 15.74 0.23 13.63
CA ILE A 258 16.39 0.00 12.33
C ILE A 258 16.37 -1.49 12.04
N THR A 259 15.28 -1.94 11.43
CA THR A 259 15.07 -3.34 11.03
C THR A 259 14.51 -3.43 9.61
N PRO A 260 15.06 -4.30 8.74
CA PRO A 260 16.25 -5.13 8.95
C PRO A 260 17.55 -4.33 8.87
N ARG A 261 18.61 -4.82 9.55
CA ARG A 261 19.97 -4.28 9.45
C ARG A 261 20.71 -4.93 8.29
N ASN A 262 20.60 -4.35 7.10
CA ASN A 262 21.25 -4.84 5.87
C ASN A 262 21.76 -3.66 5.02
N LEU A 263 22.51 -3.95 3.95
CA LEU A 263 23.21 -2.91 3.18
C LEU A 263 22.24 -1.89 2.57
N ARG A 264 21.07 -2.34 2.09
CA ARG A 264 20.09 -1.44 1.45
C ARG A 264 19.46 -0.46 2.45
N VAL A 265 19.21 -0.89 3.69
CA VAL A 265 18.68 -0.01 4.75
C VAL A 265 19.74 0.98 5.18
N ALA A 266 20.96 0.51 5.44
CA ALA A 266 22.10 1.38 5.76
C ALA A 266 22.31 2.44 4.67
N ALA A 267 22.23 2.02 3.41
CA ALA A 267 22.44 2.89 2.28
C ALA A 267 21.33 3.93 2.08
N GLY A 268 20.07 3.51 2.24
CA GLY A 268 18.93 4.42 2.21
C GLY A 268 18.96 5.48 3.32
N LEU A 269 19.48 5.13 4.49
CA LEU A 269 19.63 6.06 5.62
C LEU A 269 20.88 6.96 5.53
N ASP A 270 21.79 6.69 4.59
CA ASP A 270 23.15 7.26 4.58
C ASP A 270 23.92 6.98 5.89
N ASP A 271 23.69 5.81 6.49
CA ASP A 271 24.32 5.39 7.75
C ASP A 271 25.67 4.71 7.47
N ALA A 272 26.72 5.53 7.49
CA ALA A 272 28.09 5.06 7.27
C ALA A 272 28.56 4.06 8.35
N ALA A 273 28.13 4.22 9.61
CA ALA A 273 28.55 3.30 10.66
C ALA A 273 27.94 1.91 10.43
N LEU A 274 26.64 1.87 10.10
CA LEU A 274 25.96 0.63 9.77
C LEU A 274 26.52 -0.02 8.49
N LEU A 275 26.88 0.75 7.47
CA LEU A 275 27.54 0.22 6.27
C LEU A 275 28.84 -0.52 6.62
N GLU A 276 29.71 0.11 7.43
CA GLU A 276 30.98 -0.48 7.85
C GLU A 276 30.79 -1.75 8.69
N GLU A 277 29.75 -1.80 9.53
CA GLU A 277 29.40 -3.00 10.30
C GLU A 277 28.95 -4.18 9.42
N LEU A 278 28.41 -3.90 8.23
CA LEU A 278 27.72 -4.90 7.41
C LEU A 278 28.61 -5.51 6.33
N TRP A 279 29.75 -4.91 6.00
CA TRP A 279 30.64 -5.46 4.97
C TRP A 279 31.03 -6.92 5.27
N ASP A 280 30.93 -7.76 4.25
CA ASP A 280 31.26 -9.19 4.30
C ASP A 280 30.50 -10.00 5.37
N THR A 281 29.38 -9.49 5.87
CA THR A 281 28.50 -10.21 6.80
C THR A 281 27.34 -10.93 6.09
N PRO A 282 26.81 -12.02 6.65
CA PRO A 282 25.57 -12.64 6.13
C PRO A 282 24.36 -11.68 6.17
N SER A 283 24.33 -10.78 7.16
CA SER A 283 23.25 -9.80 7.33
C SER A 283 23.22 -8.75 6.24
N ALA A 284 24.35 -8.49 5.57
CA ALA A 284 24.48 -7.55 4.44
C ALA A 284 23.38 -7.75 3.39
N GLY A 285 23.06 -9.02 3.12
CA GLY A 285 22.06 -9.45 2.16
C GLY A 285 20.78 -10.05 2.76
N ALA A 286 20.61 -10.08 4.07
CA ALA A 286 19.42 -10.71 4.66
C ALA A 286 18.16 -9.84 4.49
N HIS A 287 16.97 -10.45 4.55
CA HIS A 287 15.68 -9.74 4.62
C HIS A 287 15.43 -8.76 3.46
N ARG A 288 15.74 -9.21 2.24
CA ARG A 288 15.54 -8.42 1.01
C ARG A 288 14.29 -8.83 0.22
N GLY A 289 13.45 -9.72 0.75
CA GLY A 289 12.27 -10.26 0.05
C GLY A 289 11.24 -9.20 -0.35
N PHE A 290 11.16 -8.09 0.40
CA PHE A 290 10.39 -6.93 -0.01
C PHE A 290 11.07 -6.16 -1.12
N TYR A 291 10.33 -5.99 -2.23
CA TYR A 291 10.70 -5.08 -3.30
C TYR A 291 9.48 -4.38 -3.93
N ARG A 292 8.24 -4.74 -3.53
CA ARG A 292 7.00 -4.26 -4.18
C ARG A 292 5.80 -4.06 -3.23
N PRO A 293 5.21 -2.85 -3.21
CA PRO A 293 3.89 -2.65 -2.60
C PRO A 293 2.70 -2.70 -3.59
N HIS A 294 2.93 -2.62 -4.91
CA HIS A 294 1.85 -2.64 -5.93
C HIS A 294 2.15 -3.55 -7.14
N GLY A 295 1.08 -3.97 -7.84
CA GLY A 295 1.17 -4.73 -9.08
C GLY A 295 1.77 -3.86 -10.19
N GLY A 296 2.69 -4.42 -10.96
CA GLY A 296 3.45 -3.67 -11.96
C GLY A 296 4.77 -4.37 -12.21
N PHE A 297 5.71 -4.27 -11.28
CA PHE A 297 7.06 -4.81 -11.44
C PHE A 297 7.09 -6.34 -11.67
N PRO A 298 8.10 -6.85 -12.40
CA PRO A 298 8.31 -8.29 -12.59
C PRO A 298 8.40 -9.04 -11.25
N THR A 299 8.15 -10.35 -11.27
CA THR A 299 8.55 -11.23 -10.17
C THR A 299 10.06 -11.14 -9.97
N TRP A 300 10.48 -10.84 -8.75
CA TRP A 300 11.88 -10.78 -8.34
C TRP A 300 12.04 -11.46 -7.00
N GLN A 301 13.10 -12.23 -6.85
CA GLN A 301 13.50 -12.84 -5.58
C GLN A 301 14.99 -12.57 -5.40
N PRO A 302 15.41 -12.09 -4.21
CA PRO A 302 16.81 -11.83 -3.96
C PRO A 302 17.62 -13.13 -3.97
N SER A 303 18.84 -13.08 -4.48
CA SER A 303 19.83 -14.14 -4.26
C SER A 303 20.73 -13.83 -3.06
N ASP A 304 21.49 -14.84 -2.63
CA ASP A 304 22.51 -14.68 -1.59
C ASP A 304 23.81 -14.04 -2.12
N SER A 305 23.82 -13.56 -3.36
CA SER A 305 25.00 -12.92 -3.97
C SER A 305 25.35 -11.61 -3.25
N PRO A 306 26.58 -11.48 -2.71
CA PRO A 306 27.04 -10.22 -2.12
C PRO A 306 27.12 -9.09 -3.15
N ALA A 307 27.38 -9.40 -4.42
CA ALA A 307 27.39 -8.40 -5.49
C ALA A 307 25.98 -7.84 -5.71
N GLU A 308 24.97 -8.69 -5.77
CA GLU A 308 23.58 -8.25 -5.92
C GLU A 308 23.15 -7.37 -4.73
N ALA A 309 23.52 -7.74 -3.51
CA ALA A 309 23.23 -6.93 -2.32
C ALA A 309 23.89 -5.53 -2.37
N ARG A 310 25.11 -5.43 -2.90
CA ARG A 310 25.82 -4.15 -3.10
C ARG A 310 25.15 -3.31 -4.18
N ASP A 311 24.83 -3.91 -5.32
CA ASP A 311 24.16 -3.23 -6.43
C ASP A 311 22.78 -2.71 -6.01
N GLU A 312 22.04 -3.52 -5.25
CA GLU A 312 20.76 -3.13 -4.65
C GLU A 312 20.94 -1.95 -3.70
N ALA A 313 21.89 -2.02 -2.78
CA ALA A 313 22.19 -0.94 -1.86
C ALA A 313 22.58 0.36 -2.59
N LEU A 314 23.32 0.28 -3.70
CA LEU A 314 23.67 1.45 -4.51
C LEU A 314 22.43 2.13 -5.07
N SER A 315 21.48 1.34 -5.58
CA SER A 315 20.21 1.87 -6.07
C SER A 315 19.42 2.55 -4.93
N TRP A 316 19.48 2.05 -3.70
CA TRP A 316 18.78 2.65 -2.55
C TRP A 316 19.43 3.96 -2.08
N ALA A 317 20.76 4.02 -2.08
CA ALA A 317 21.51 5.25 -1.86
C ALA A 317 21.17 6.33 -2.90
N ALA A 318 21.07 5.92 -4.17
CA ALA A 318 20.73 6.80 -5.28
C ALA A 318 19.33 7.45 -5.13
N ARG A 319 18.31 6.67 -4.73
CA ARG A 319 16.96 7.18 -4.44
C ARG A 319 16.94 8.20 -3.31
N SER A 320 17.75 7.97 -2.28
CA SER A 320 17.81 8.79 -1.07
C SER A 320 18.73 10.01 -1.22
N GLY A 321 19.58 10.04 -2.25
CA GLY A 321 20.56 11.10 -2.48
C GLY A 321 21.81 10.99 -1.60
N SER A 322 22.12 9.79 -1.11
CA SER A 322 23.17 9.50 -0.12
C SER A 322 24.57 9.50 -0.76
N LEU A 323 25.14 10.68 -1.04
CA LEU A 323 26.35 10.83 -1.85
C LEU A 323 27.58 10.05 -1.31
N ARG A 324 27.80 10.12 0.01
CA ARG A 324 28.95 9.43 0.65
C ARG A 324 28.82 7.92 0.52
N THR A 325 27.60 7.42 0.72
CA THR A 325 27.27 6.02 0.54
C THR A 325 27.43 5.56 -0.90
N ILE A 326 26.99 6.35 -1.90
CA ILE A 326 27.18 6.03 -3.32
C ILE A 326 28.67 5.81 -3.62
N ALA A 327 29.53 6.75 -3.22
CA ALA A 327 30.97 6.63 -3.43
C ALA A 327 31.56 5.41 -2.71
N SER A 328 31.13 5.12 -1.48
CA SER A 328 31.59 3.94 -0.73
C SER A 328 31.19 2.63 -1.40
N LEU A 329 29.93 2.48 -1.82
CA LEU A 329 29.42 1.27 -2.47
C LEU A 329 30.15 0.98 -3.79
N VAL A 330 30.34 2.00 -4.63
CA VAL A 330 31.12 1.86 -5.89
C VAL A 330 32.59 1.52 -5.57
N GLY A 331 33.17 2.14 -4.55
CA GLY A 331 34.52 1.80 -4.06
C GLY A 331 34.65 0.36 -3.57
N HIS A 332 33.56 -0.24 -3.07
CA HIS A 332 33.45 -1.64 -2.67
C HIS A 332 32.94 -2.56 -3.79
N GLY A 333 32.94 -2.09 -5.04
CA GLY A 333 32.66 -2.90 -6.22
C GLY A 333 31.19 -3.12 -6.53
N ALA A 334 30.30 -2.23 -6.09
CA ALA A 334 28.95 -2.16 -6.67
C ALA A 334 29.04 -1.73 -8.15
N ASP A 335 28.31 -2.42 -9.03
CA ASP A 335 28.21 -2.06 -10.44
C ASP A 335 27.29 -0.85 -10.59
N VAL A 336 27.88 0.28 -11.00
CA VAL A 336 27.17 1.55 -11.21
C VAL A 336 26.05 1.45 -12.25
N ASN A 337 26.15 0.48 -13.15
CA ASN A 337 25.22 0.24 -14.25
C ASN A 337 24.36 -1.03 -14.05
N ALA A 338 24.36 -1.59 -12.83
CA ALA A 338 23.50 -2.72 -12.47
C ALA A 338 22.02 -2.38 -12.65
N ASN A 339 21.24 -3.33 -13.16
CA ASN A 339 19.83 -3.14 -13.49
C ASN A 339 18.90 -3.66 -12.38
N VAL A 340 19.03 -3.10 -11.18
CA VAL A 340 18.30 -3.56 -9.99
C VAL A 340 16.82 -3.20 -10.09
N TYR A 341 15.97 -4.22 -9.95
CA TYR A 341 14.51 -4.10 -10.17
C TYR A 341 14.18 -3.48 -11.52
N GLN A 342 15.00 -3.76 -12.53
CA GLN A 342 14.89 -3.21 -13.88
C GLN A 342 15.16 -1.69 -14.00
N GLY A 343 15.79 -1.05 -13.01
CA GLY A 343 16.32 0.31 -13.14
C GLY A 343 17.76 0.43 -12.65
N THR A 344 18.57 1.26 -13.33
CA THR A 344 19.91 1.60 -12.86
C THR A 344 19.86 2.58 -11.69
N ALA A 345 20.93 2.66 -10.91
CA ALA A 345 21.07 3.67 -9.86
C ALA A 345 20.84 5.10 -10.42
N LEU A 346 21.32 5.37 -11.64
CA LEU A 346 21.10 6.65 -12.33
C LEU A 346 19.61 6.92 -12.60
N CYS A 347 18.87 5.92 -13.12
CA CYS A 347 17.42 6.05 -13.32
C CYS A 347 16.71 6.34 -12.00
N TRP A 348 17.04 5.62 -10.93
CA TRP A 348 16.43 5.82 -9.61
C TRP A 348 16.71 7.20 -9.01
N ALA A 349 17.94 7.72 -9.13
CA ALA A 349 18.26 9.08 -8.73
C ALA A 349 17.50 10.12 -9.57
N ALA A 350 17.37 9.88 -10.88
CA ALA A 350 16.67 10.77 -11.80
C ALA A 350 15.16 10.84 -11.50
N THR A 351 14.48 9.70 -11.32
CA THR A 351 13.05 9.66 -10.92
C THR A 351 12.79 10.45 -9.64
N LYS A 352 13.75 10.41 -8.69
CA LYS A 352 13.64 11.07 -7.38
C LYS A 352 14.17 12.50 -7.34
N GLY A 353 14.60 13.06 -8.48
CA GLY A 353 15.09 14.44 -8.53
C GLY A 353 16.39 14.65 -7.75
N ARG A 354 17.22 13.62 -7.57
CA ARG A 354 18.44 13.69 -6.75
C ARG A 354 19.62 14.21 -7.58
N THR A 355 19.60 15.48 -7.98
CA THR A 355 20.59 16.10 -8.89
C THR A 355 22.04 15.84 -8.48
N ALA A 356 22.38 15.99 -7.20
CA ALA A 356 23.75 15.74 -6.74
C ALA A 356 24.17 14.27 -6.86
N ALA A 357 23.23 13.33 -6.65
CA ALA A 357 23.50 11.91 -6.84
C ALA A 357 23.60 11.55 -8.32
N VAL A 358 22.79 12.16 -9.19
CA VAL A 358 22.90 12.02 -10.66
C VAL A 358 24.29 12.43 -11.14
N ARG A 359 24.76 13.62 -10.76
CA ARG A 359 26.11 14.10 -11.11
C ARG A 359 27.20 13.15 -10.62
N LEU A 360 27.14 12.73 -9.36
CA LEU A 360 28.13 11.80 -8.80
C LEU A 360 28.12 10.44 -9.52
N LEU A 361 26.95 9.88 -9.83
CA LEU A 361 26.85 8.61 -10.55
C LEU A 361 27.47 8.71 -11.96
N LEU A 362 27.24 9.82 -12.67
CA LEU A 362 27.87 10.09 -13.98
C LEU A 362 29.40 10.22 -13.86
N GLU A 363 29.89 10.92 -12.83
CA GLU A 363 31.33 11.00 -12.53
C GLU A 363 31.95 9.62 -12.22
N LEU A 364 31.16 8.72 -11.62
CA LEU A 364 31.54 7.34 -11.32
C LEU A 364 31.37 6.37 -12.50
N GLY A 365 31.00 6.86 -13.68
CA GLY A 365 30.91 6.06 -14.91
C GLY A 365 29.53 5.46 -15.19
N ALA A 366 28.45 6.00 -14.60
CA ALA A 366 27.10 5.66 -15.02
C ALA A 366 26.89 6.04 -16.50
N GLU A 367 26.32 5.12 -17.27
CA GLU A 367 26.00 5.32 -18.68
C GLU A 367 24.67 6.12 -18.79
N PRO A 368 24.67 7.36 -19.33
CA PRO A 368 23.47 8.21 -19.34
C PRO A 368 22.31 7.65 -20.18
N ASP A 369 22.64 6.99 -21.30
CA ASP A 369 21.69 6.44 -22.27
C ASP A 369 21.45 4.94 -22.10
N ARG A 370 21.90 4.34 -21.00
CA ARG A 370 21.70 2.92 -20.77
C ARG A 370 20.19 2.61 -20.68
N PRO A 371 19.66 1.76 -21.58
CA PRO A 371 18.25 1.45 -21.56
C PRO A 371 17.91 0.57 -20.35
N GLY A 372 16.89 0.96 -19.60
CA GLY A 372 16.29 0.21 -18.51
C GLY A 372 14.83 -0.16 -18.79
N THR A 373 14.23 -0.89 -17.85
CA THR A 373 12.78 -1.11 -17.83
C THR A 373 12.22 -0.62 -16.50
N PHE A 374 11.72 0.61 -16.45
CA PHE A 374 11.28 1.16 -15.18
C PHE A 374 9.77 0.99 -14.99
N GLY A 375 9.37 0.10 -14.09
CA GLY A 375 7.97 -0.19 -13.81
C GLY A 375 7.56 -1.60 -14.21
N GLY A 376 6.31 -1.77 -14.62
CA GLY A 376 5.78 -3.07 -14.98
C GLY A 376 5.91 -3.46 -16.46
N PRO A 377 5.45 -4.66 -16.87
CA PRO A 377 5.59 -5.15 -18.25
C PRO A 377 4.85 -4.31 -19.30
N GLY A 378 4.08 -3.29 -18.88
CA GLY A 378 3.46 -2.28 -19.75
C GLY A 378 3.94 -0.86 -19.49
N HIS A 379 5.04 -0.65 -18.77
CA HIS A 379 5.57 0.68 -18.48
C HIS A 379 7.09 0.75 -18.59
N GLY A 380 7.58 1.82 -19.21
CA GLY A 380 8.98 2.23 -19.12
C GLY A 380 10.01 1.26 -19.73
N VAL A 381 9.66 0.43 -20.71
CA VAL A 381 10.61 -0.46 -21.39
C VAL A 381 11.51 0.35 -22.34
N GLY A 382 12.81 0.14 -22.29
CA GLY A 382 13.78 0.84 -23.15
C GLY A 382 13.93 2.32 -22.79
N THR A 383 13.67 2.68 -21.53
CA THR A 383 13.76 4.07 -21.07
C THR A 383 15.15 4.40 -20.53
N THR A 384 15.49 5.68 -20.53
CA THR A 384 16.76 6.22 -19.98
C THR A 384 16.48 7.07 -18.75
N ALA A 385 17.53 7.45 -18.00
CA ALA A 385 17.38 8.37 -16.87
C ALA A 385 16.70 9.71 -17.27
N LEU A 386 16.90 10.15 -18.52
CA LEU A 386 16.30 11.37 -19.04
C LEU A 386 14.78 11.26 -19.21
N HIS A 387 14.25 10.09 -19.57
CA HIS A 387 12.80 9.84 -19.60
C HIS A 387 12.18 10.02 -18.21
N HIS A 388 12.82 9.48 -17.17
CA HIS A 388 12.31 9.57 -15.79
C HIS A 388 12.41 10.97 -15.19
N ALA A 389 13.48 11.70 -15.51
CA ALA A 389 13.61 13.10 -15.14
C ALA A 389 12.51 13.94 -15.81
N ALA A 390 12.20 13.64 -17.08
CA ALA A 390 11.17 14.30 -17.88
C ALA A 390 9.74 14.01 -17.38
N GLU A 391 9.42 12.76 -17.05
CA GLU A 391 8.14 12.34 -16.45
C GLU A 391 7.80 13.09 -15.18
N ASN A 392 8.81 13.47 -14.39
CA ASN A 392 8.62 14.15 -13.11
C ASN A 392 8.94 15.65 -13.16
N GLY A 393 9.35 16.17 -14.32
CA GLY A 393 9.68 17.58 -14.52
C GLY A 393 10.91 18.07 -13.74
N HIS A 394 11.87 17.20 -13.43
CA HIS A 394 13.07 17.54 -12.65
C HIS A 394 14.10 18.27 -13.53
N LEU A 395 13.92 19.58 -13.71
CA LEU A 395 14.72 20.42 -14.62
C LEU A 395 16.24 20.31 -14.35
N ASP A 396 16.67 20.44 -13.10
CA ASP A 396 18.08 20.36 -12.74
C ASP A 396 18.72 19.00 -13.07
N VAL A 397 17.93 17.92 -13.01
CA VAL A 397 18.39 16.57 -13.41
C VAL A 397 18.49 16.47 -14.93
N ILE A 398 17.52 17.02 -15.66
CA ILE A 398 17.55 17.07 -17.13
C ILE A 398 18.80 17.81 -17.59
N GLU A 399 19.08 18.99 -17.03
CA GLU A 399 20.29 19.77 -17.33
C GLU A 399 21.55 18.95 -17.05
N ALA A 400 21.67 18.34 -15.87
CA ALA A 400 22.84 17.54 -15.51
C ALA A 400 23.07 16.33 -16.44
N LEU A 401 22.00 15.69 -16.92
CA LEU A 401 22.09 14.58 -17.86
C LEU A 401 22.50 15.05 -19.27
N LEU A 402 21.93 16.15 -19.76
CA LEU A 402 22.30 16.74 -21.06
C LEU A 402 23.75 17.24 -21.06
N GLU A 403 24.19 17.89 -19.97
CA GLU A 403 25.59 18.30 -19.77
C GLU A 403 26.56 17.11 -19.82
N ALA A 404 26.12 15.93 -19.37
CA ALA A 404 26.88 14.68 -19.42
C ALA A 404 26.75 13.93 -20.75
N GLY A 405 26.07 14.50 -21.74
CA GLY A 405 25.94 13.95 -23.09
C GLY A 405 24.84 12.92 -23.29
N ALA A 406 23.82 12.88 -22.42
CA ALA A 406 22.63 12.07 -22.65
C ALA A 406 21.92 12.47 -23.96
N ASP A 407 21.49 11.51 -24.75
CA ASP A 407 20.78 11.74 -26.01
C ASP A 407 19.28 11.98 -25.76
N PRO A 408 18.76 13.21 -25.99
CA PRO A 408 17.34 13.53 -25.78
C PRO A 408 16.41 12.93 -26.84
N THR A 409 16.95 12.24 -27.85
CA THR A 409 16.19 11.65 -28.95
C THR A 409 15.93 10.16 -28.80
N VAL A 410 16.53 9.50 -27.80
CA VAL A 410 16.24 8.08 -27.49
C VAL A 410 14.75 7.91 -27.28
N ALA A 411 14.17 6.92 -27.95
CA ALA A 411 12.75 6.59 -27.84
C ALA A 411 12.57 5.32 -27.00
N ASP A 412 11.55 5.33 -26.14
CA ASP A 412 11.15 4.12 -25.41
C ASP A 412 10.68 3.01 -26.37
N ALA A 413 10.66 1.77 -25.88
CA ALA A 413 10.32 0.60 -26.67
C ALA A 413 8.80 0.31 -26.77
N LEU A 414 7.96 0.96 -25.95
CA LEU A 414 6.52 0.67 -25.88
C LEU A 414 5.69 1.56 -26.80
N TYR A 415 5.98 2.85 -26.78
CA TYR A 415 5.24 3.91 -27.44
C TYR A 415 6.09 4.69 -28.44
N ASN A 416 7.39 4.41 -28.52
CA ASN A 416 8.33 5.17 -29.34
C ASN A 416 8.30 6.67 -28.96
N ALA A 417 8.12 6.96 -27.68
CA ALA A 417 8.11 8.32 -27.14
C ALA A 417 9.50 8.69 -26.61
N THR A 418 9.93 9.93 -26.86
CA THR A 418 11.18 10.49 -26.36
C THR A 418 10.99 11.08 -24.95
N PRO A 419 12.06 11.48 -24.24
CA PRO A 419 11.93 12.22 -22.98
C PRO A 419 11.02 13.45 -23.10
N ALA A 420 11.10 14.20 -24.21
CA ALA A 420 10.22 15.35 -24.43
C ALA A 420 8.75 14.92 -24.57
N GLY A 421 8.48 13.76 -25.20
CA GLY A 421 7.13 13.20 -25.28
C GLY A 421 6.58 12.78 -23.92
N TRP A 422 7.42 12.22 -23.05
CA TRP A 422 7.06 11.93 -21.66
C TRP A 422 6.74 13.22 -20.89
N ALA A 423 7.62 14.22 -20.92
CA ALA A 423 7.36 15.52 -20.30
C ALA A 423 6.06 16.17 -20.80
N GLU A 424 5.75 16.05 -22.11
CA GLU A 424 4.50 16.56 -22.67
C GLU A 424 3.27 15.80 -22.15
N HIS A 425 3.33 14.46 -22.09
CA HIS A 425 2.25 13.62 -21.55
C HIS A 425 1.92 13.97 -20.09
N PHE A 426 2.94 14.21 -19.27
CA PHE A 426 2.80 14.58 -17.86
C PHE A 426 2.64 16.10 -17.60
N GLY A 427 2.60 16.93 -18.66
CA GLY A 427 2.31 18.36 -18.56
C GLY A 427 3.48 19.24 -18.11
N HIS A 428 4.71 18.75 -18.17
CA HIS A 428 5.93 19.46 -17.76
C HIS A 428 6.49 20.34 -18.88
N ARG A 429 5.80 21.45 -19.19
CA ARG A 429 6.16 22.37 -20.29
C ARG A 429 7.62 22.84 -20.28
N GLN A 430 8.17 23.19 -19.12
CA GLN A 430 9.57 23.64 -19.02
C GLN A 430 10.57 22.53 -19.36
N ALA A 431 10.27 21.28 -19.00
CA ALA A 431 11.08 20.13 -19.36
C ALA A 431 11.02 19.89 -20.88
N VAL A 432 9.84 20.04 -21.50
CA VAL A 432 9.70 19.97 -22.97
C VAL A 432 10.57 21.01 -23.67
N ASP A 433 10.52 22.26 -23.21
CA ASP A 433 11.30 23.36 -23.79
C ASP A 433 12.80 23.08 -23.64
N LEU A 434 13.24 22.60 -22.48
CA LEU A 434 14.64 22.26 -22.22
C LEU A 434 15.11 21.10 -23.11
N LEU A 435 14.34 20.01 -23.21
CA LEU A 435 14.70 18.82 -23.98
C LEU A 435 14.69 19.04 -25.50
N ARG A 436 13.85 19.95 -26.00
CA ARG A 436 13.78 20.28 -27.45
C ARG A 436 14.83 21.29 -27.88
N ASN A 437 15.33 22.13 -26.97
CA ASN A 437 16.28 23.20 -27.28
C ASN A 437 17.71 22.94 -26.78
N GLY A 438 17.90 21.96 -25.90
CA GLY A 438 19.17 21.66 -25.22
C GLY A 438 20.01 20.53 -25.82
N GLY A 439 19.75 20.14 -27.08
CA GLY A 439 20.50 19.10 -27.81
C GLY A 439 21.46 19.65 -28.86
#